data_AF-A0A1I3UKU4-F1
#
_entry.id   AF-A0A1I3UKU4-F1
#
_cell.length_a   1.000
_cell.length_b   1.000
_cell.length_c   1.000
_cell.angle_alpha   90.00
_cell.angle_beta   90.00
_cell.angle_gamma   90.00
#
_symmetry.space_group_name_H-M   'P 1'
#
loop_
_entity.id
_entity.type
_entity.pdbx_description
1 polymer ?
#
loop_
_entity_poly.entity_id
_entity_poly.type
_entity_poly.pdbx_seq_one_letter_code
_entity_poly.pdbx_strand_id
1 'polypeptide(L)'
;MASLHVGNLGEFLREQRRSAQLSLRQLADAAGVSNPYLSQIERGLRKPSAEILQQLARALRISAETLYVRAGILDEKEQAGLEVRSAILADTSISEQQKQVLLQIYGSFRKENGHPEGGHTEDASDPEAEDTPSTGAKPQTP
;
A
#
# COMPACT_ATOMS: atom_id res chain seq x y z
N MET A 1 25.00 -1.74 9.82
CA MET A 1 24.41 -2.70 8.86
C MET A 1 23.69 -3.79 9.66
N ALA A 2 22.47 -3.52 10.12
CA ALA A 2 21.64 -4.51 10.77
C ALA A 2 20.40 -4.74 9.89
N SER A 3 20.52 -5.64 8.93
CA SER A 3 19.36 -6.22 8.27
C SER A 3 18.65 -7.08 9.31
N LEU A 4 17.66 -6.52 10.00
CA LEU A 4 16.71 -7.26 10.82
C LEU A 4 16.08 -8.31 9.90
N HIS A 5 16.59 -9.53 9.99
CA HIS A 5 16.08 -10.66 9.25
C HIS A 5 14.65 -10.90 9.73
N VAL A 6 13.70 -10.49 8.89
CA VAL A 6 12.32 -10.97 8.88
C VAL A 6 12.37 -12.47 8.61
N GLY A 7 12.74 -13.25 9.62
CA GLY A 7 12.09 -14.53 9.79
C GLY A 7 10.59 -14.24 9.96
N ASN A 8 9.75 -15.13 9.44
CA ASN A 8 8.37 -15.33 9.89
C ASN A 8 7.21 -14.92 8.96
N LEU A 9 7.38 -14.77 7.63
CA LEU A 9 6.25 -14.99 6.71
C LEU A 9 6.15 -16.47 6.32
N GLY A 10 7.25 -17.01 5.79
CA GLY A 10 7.28 -18.40 5.31
C GLY A 10 7.03 -19.41 6.44
N GLU A 11 7.72 -19.25 7.57
CA GLU A 11 7.49 -20.04 8.79
C GLU A 11 6.07 -19.85 9.33
N PHE A 12 5.57 -18.62 9.44
CA PHE A 12 4.19 -18.36 9.86
C PHE A 12 3.17 -19.06 8.96
N LEU A 13 3.30 -18.95 7.63
CA LEU A 13 2.42 -19.64 6.69
C LEU A 13 2.46 -21.15 6.88
N ARG A 14 3.66 -21.72 7.10
CA ARG A 14 3.84 -23.14 7.38
C ARG A 14 3.17 -23.56 8.69
N GLU A 15 3.29 -22.75 9.74
CA GLU A 15 2.64 -22.95 11.04
C GLU A 15 1.11 -22.89 10.90
N GLN A 16 0.57 -21.83 10.30
CA GLN A 16 -0.87 -21.67 10.09
C GLN A 16 -1.44 -22.81 9.26
N ARG A 17 -0.74 -23.23 8.20
CA ARG A 17 -1.14 -24.40 7.40
C ARG A 17 -1.20 -25.68 8.22
N ARG A 18 -0.21 -25.92 9.08
CA ARG A 18 -0.16 -27.10 9.96
C ARG A 18 -1.25 -27.07 11.03
N SER A 19 -1.51 -25.91 11.63
CA SER A 19 -2.60 -25.69 12.59
C SER A 19 -3.97 -25.93 11.95
N ALA A 20 -4.13 -25.55 10.67
CA ALA A 20 -5.31 -25.85 9.87
C ALA A 20 -5.36 -27.29 9.34
N GLN A 21 -4.36 -28.13 9.67
CA GLN A 21 -4.24 -29.53 9.22
C GLN A 21 -4.27 -29.70 7.69
N LEU A 22 -3.80 -28.68 6.96
CA LEU A 22 -3.74 -28.70 5.51
C LEU A 22 -2.38 -29.22 5.03
N SER A 23 -2.41 -30.11 4.04
CA SER A 23 -1.22 -30.38 3.24
C SER A 23 -0.85 -29.16 2.40
N LEU A 24 0.41 -29.10 1.96
CA LEU A 24 0.89 -28.02 1.08
C LEU A 24 0.06 -27.95 -0.21
N ARG A 25 -0.37 -29.10 -0.75
CA ARG A 25 -1.20 -29.18 -1.95
C ARG A 25 -2.59 -28.61 -1.70
N GLN A 26 -3.23 -28.99 -0.60
CA GLN A 26 -4.57 -28.48 -0.28
C GLN A 26 -4.59 -26.96 -0.10
N LEU A 27 -3.56 -26.38 0.57
CA LEU A 27 -3.47 -24.93 0.70
C LEU A 27 -3.22 -24.26 -0.67
N ALA A 28 -2.35 -24.83 -1.49
CA ALA A 28 -2.07 -24.30 -2.82
C ALA A 28 -3.34 -24.29 -3.70
N ASP A 29 -4.09 -25.39 -3.72
CA ASP A 29 -5.34 -25.53 -4.46
C ASP A 29 -6.40 -24.54 -3.94
N ALA A 30 -6.55 -24.41 -2.62
CA ALA A 30 -7.50 -23.48 -2.00
C ALA A 30 -7.16 -22.00 -2.23
N ALA A 31 -5.87 -21.67 -2.31
CA ALA A 31 -5.39 -20.32 -2.59
C ALA A 31 -5.29 -20.02 -4.10
N GLY A 32 -5.53 -20.99 -4.99
CA GLY A 32 -5.41 -20.79 -6.43
C GLY A 32 -3.96 -20.57 -6.91
N VAL A 33 -2.98 -21.12 -6.20
CA VAL A 33 -1.55 -20.99 -6.52
C VAL A 33 -0.93 -22.35 -6.80
N SER A 34 0.22 -22.37 -7.48
CA SER A 34 0.92 -23.63 -7.73
C SER A 34 1.62 -24.13 -6.45
N ASN A 35 1.60 -25.45 -6.25
CA ASN A 35 2.30 -26.10 -5.12
C ASN A 35 3.81 -25.77 -5.06
N PRO A 36 4.57 -25.77 -6.19
CA PRO A 36 5.98 -25.35 -6.18
C PRO A 36 6.16 -23.90 -5.73
N TYR A 37 5.26 -23.00 -6.12
CA TYR A 37 5.35 -21.59 -5.73
C TYR A 37 5.08 -21.41 -4.24
N LEU A 38 4.04 -22.05 -3.69
CA LEU A 38 3.78 -22.04 -2.25
C LEU A 38 4.94 -22.64 -1.43
N SER A 39 5.55 -23.71 -1.92
CA SER A 39 6.76 -24.30 -1.32
C SER A 39 7.93 -23.30 -1.26
N GLN A 40 8.10 -22.48 -2.30
CA GLN A 40 9.14 -21.45 -2.31
C GLN A 40 8.83 -20.32 -1.32
N ILE A 41 7.56 -19.94 -1.18
CA ILE A 41 7.12 -18.92 -0.21
C ILE A 41 7.37 -19.40 1.23
N GLU A 42 6.95 -20.63 1.60
CA GLU A 42 7.17 -21.16 2.96
C GLU A 42 8.64 -21.25 3.35
N ARG A 43 9.53 -21.44 2.38
CA ARG A 43 10.99 -21.47 2.58
C ARG A 43 11.65 -20.10 2.52
N GLY A 44 10.88 -19.02 2.30
CA GLY A 44 11.40 -17.67 2.14
C GLY A 44 12.18 -17.43 0.85
N LEU A 45 12.09 -18.33 -0.13
CA LEU A 45 12.79 -18.22 -1.42
C LEU A 45 12.08 -17.30 -2.41
N ARG A 46 10.81 -16.99 -2.16
CA ARG A 46 10.00 -16.08 -2.98
C ARG A 46 9.18 -15.14 -2.11
N LYS A 47 9.13 -13.87 -2.53
CA LYS A 47 8.23 -12.87 -1.97
C LYS A 47 6.90 -12.91 -2.72
N PRO A 48 5.77 -13.21 -2.06
CA PRO A 48 4.45 -13.16 -2.69
C PRO A 48 3.99 -11.71 -2.91
N SER A 49 3.10 -11.50 -3.89
CA SER A 49 2.42 -10.22 -4.07
C SER A 49 1.29 -10.04 -3.04
N ALA A 50 0.77 -8.81 -2.90
CA ALA A 50 -0.38 -8.54 -2.03
C ALA A 50 -1.61 -9.39 -2.40
N GLU A 51 -1.86 -9.58 -3.70
CA GLU A 51 -2.95 -10.42 -4.18
C GLU A 51 -2.80 -11.88 -3.71
N ILE A 52 -1.60 -12.44 -3.83
CA ILE A 52 -1.30 -13.81 -3.36
C ILE A 52 -1.48 -13.91 -1.84
N LEU A 53 -1.05 -12.89 -1.08
CA LEU A 53 -1.25 -12.86 0.36
C LEU A 53 -2.74 -12.80 0.73
N GLN A 54 -3.58 -12.06 0.00
CA GLN A 54 -5.03 -12.08 0.20
C GLN A 54 -5.65 -13.44 -0.09
N GLN A 55 -5.22 -14.12 -1.15
CA GLN A 55 -5.67 -15.47 -1.49
C GLN A 55 -5.30 -16.47 -0.39
N LEU A 56 -4.05 -16.42 0.10
CA LEU A 56 -3.58 -17.26 1.20
C LEU A 56 -4.31 -16.96 2.51
N ALA A 57 -4.54 -15.69 2.83
CA ALA A 57 -5.31 -15.28 4.01
C ALA A 57 -6.73 -15.83 3.99
N ARG A 58 -7.42 -15.75 2.84
CA ARG A 58 -8.75 -16.32 2.63
C ARG A 58 -8.75 -17.84 2.80
N ALA A 59 -7.77 -18.53 2.20
CA ALA A 59 -7.65 -19.99 2.30
C ALA A 59 -7.38 -20.47 3.73
N LEU A 60 -6.58 -19.72 4.49
CA LEU A 60 -6.25 -20.00 5.89
C LEU A 60 -7.28 -19.44 6.89
N ARG A 61 -8.26 -18.66 6.42
CA ARG A 61 -9.26 -17.96 7.25
C ARG A 61 -8.65 -17.06 8.33
N ILE A 62 -7.59 -16.33 7.96
CA ILE A 62 -6.92 -15.35 8.83
C ILE A 62 -6.95 -13.96 8.19
N SER A 63 -6.60 -12.93 8.96
CA SER A 63 -6.52 -11.57 8.42
C SER A 63 -5.35 -11.43 7.43
N ALA A 64 -5.61 -10.82 6.27
CA ALA A 64 -4.58 -10.48 5.29
C ALA A 64 -3.57 -9.46 5.85
N GLU A 65 -4.02 -8.59 6.75
CA GLU A 65 -3.17 -7.61 7.45
C GLU A 65 -2.04 -8.30 8.22
N THR A 66 -2.35 -9.39 8.92
CA THR A 66 -1.34 -10.18 9.63
C THR A 66 -0.26 -10.67 8.66
N LEU A 67 -0.66 -11.11 7.46
CA LEU A 67 0.32 -11.53 6.46
C LEU A 67 1.10 -10.36 5.87
N TYR A 68 0.51 -9.18 5.70
CA TYR A 68 1.20 -7.99 5.20
C TYR A 68 2.28 -7.50 6.16
N VAL A 69 1.99 -7.47 7.46
CA VAL A 69 2.97 -7.13 8.50
C VAL A 69 4.12 -8.14 8.48
N ARG A 70 3.80 -9.44 8.45
CA ARG A 70 4.83 -10.52 8.38
C ARG A 70 5.64 -10.49 7.10
N ALA A 71 5.04 -10.03 5.99
CA ALA A 71 5.71 -9.85 4.71
C ALA A 71 6.56 -8.58 4.64
N GLY A 72 6.47 -7.69 5.64
CA GLY A 72 7.09 -6.36 5.62
C GLY A 72 6.53 -5.47 4.51
N ILE A 73 5.28 -5.70 4.11
CA ILE A 73 4.56 -4.88 3.11
C ILE A 73 3.82 -3.74 3.81
N LEU A 74 3.42 -3.94 5.07
CA LEU A 74 2.83 -2.88 5.88
C LEU A 74 3.94 -2.21 6.68
N ASP A 75 4.14 -0.91 6.46
CA ASP A 75 5.13 -0.14 7.22
C ASP A 75 4.63 0.12 8.66
N GLU A 76 5.54 0.29 9.63
CA GLU A 76 5.20 0.55 11.05
C GLU A 76 4.23 1.74 11.21
N LYS A 77 4.34 2.76 10.34
CA LYS A 77 3.42 3.91 10.30
C LYS A 77 2.00 3.53 9.90
N GLU A 78 1.85 2.56 8.99
CA GLU A 78 0.55 2.09 8.55
C GLU A 78 -0.12 1.26 9.64
N GLN A 79 0.65 0.42 10.32
CA GLN A 79 0.20 -0.39 11.45
C GLN A 79 -0.26 0.48 12.62
N ALA A 80 0.56 1.44 13.05
CA ALA A 80 0.21 2.37 14.13
C ALA A 80 -1.11 3.09 13.83
N GLY A 81 -1.38 3.39 12.55
CA GLY A 81 -2.63 4.05 12.20
C GLY A 81 -3.85 3.15 12.08
N LEU A 82 -3.68 1.83 11.89
CA LEU A 82 -4.77 0.87 12.05
C LEU A 82 -5.11 0.68 13.53
N GLU A 83 -4.09 0.61 14.39
CA GLU A 83 -4.24 0.53 15.84
C GLU A 83 -5.02 1.74 16.38
N VAL A 84 -4.66 2.97 15.97
CA VAL A 84 -5.41 4.19 16.36
C VAL A 84 -6.87 4.13 15.93
N ARG A 85 -7.16 3.70 14.69
CA ARG A 85 -8.54 3.56 14.20
C ARG A 85 -9.32 2.54 15.02
N SER A 86 -8.70 1.41 15.36
CA SER A 86 -9.32 0.38 16.18
C SER A 86 -9.64 0.88 17.59
N ALA A 87 -8.76 1.68 18.20
CA ALA A 87 -8.97 2.28 19.50
C ALA A 87 -10.15 3.25 19.50
N ILE A 88 -10.28 4.09 18.47
CA ILE A 88 -11.43 5.01 18.31
C ILE A 88 -12.75 4.23 18.22
N LEU A 89 -12.78 3.13 17.48
CA LEU A 89 -13.99 2.31 17.31
C LEU A 89 -14.38 1.57 18.60
N ALA A 90 -13.39 1.11 19.37
CA ALA A 90 -13.59 0.36 20.60
C ALA A 90 -14.00 1.23 21.81
N ASP A 91 -13.81 2.55 21.74
CA ASP A 91 -14.17 3.46 22.83
C ASP A 91 -15.70 3.55 22.99
N THR A 92 -16.19 3.07 24.14
CA THR A 92 -17.63 3.06 24.46
C THR A 92 -18.15 4.40 24.99
N SER A 93 -17.26 5.34 25.33
CA SER A 93 -17.64 6.67 25.82
C SER A 93 -17.96 7.66 24.70
N ILE A 94 -17.60 7.32 23.46
CA ILE A 94 -17.76 8.15 22.27
C ILE A 94 -18.97 7.67 21.46
N SER A 95 -19.84 8.59 21.04
CA SER A 95 -20.99 8.23 20.20
C SER A 95 -20.58 7.83 18.78
N GLU A 96 -21.40 7.06 18.08
CA GLU A 96 -21.11 6.63 16.70
C GLU A 96 -20.91 7.80 15.73
N GLN A 97 -21.67 8.90 15.92
CA GLN A 97 -21.47 10.12 15.14
C GLN A 97 -20.10 10.76 15.42
N GLN A 98 -19.68 10.82 16.70
CA GLN A 98 -18.38 11.37 17.09
C GLN A 98 -17.22 10.50 16.58
N LYS A 99 -17.35 9.16 16.64
CA LYS A 99 -16.37 8.24 16.05
C LYS A 99 -16.19 8.49 14.56
N GLN A 100 -17.29 8.65 13.83
CA GLN A 100 -17.24 8.90 12.38
C GLN A 100 -16.48 10.20 12.07
N VAL A 101 -16.72 11.27 12.83
CA VAL A 101 -16.00 12.55 12.68
C VAL A 101 -14.51 12.39 12.99
N LEU A 102 -14.16 11.70 14.09
CA LEU A 102 -12.76 11.44 14.45
C LEU A 102 -12.03 10.64 13.38
N LEU A 103 -12.65 9.59 12.84
CA LEU A 103 -12.08 8.77 11.76
C LEU A 103 -11.89 9.56 10.47
N GLN A 104 -12.82 10.46 10.15
CA GLN A 104 -12.72 11.34 8.99
C GLN A 104 -11.53 12.31 9.12
N ILE A 105 -11.43 13.02 10.25
CA ILE A 105 -10.35 13.97 10.52
C ILE A 105 -8.99 13.25 10.56
N TYR A 106 -8.94 12.10 11.23
CA TYR A 106 -7.75 11.27 11.27
C TYR A 106 -7.31 10.82 9.86
N GLY A 107 -8.28 10.43 9.03
CA GLY A 107 -8.04 10.06 7.64
C GLY A 107 -7.51 11.22 6.79
N SER A 108 -8.05 12.43 6.94
CA SER A 108 -7.61 13.59 6.17
C SER A 108 -6.17 13.98 6.51
N PHE A 109 -5.81 14.03 7.80
CA PHE A 109 -4.43 14.35 8.20
C PHE A 109 -3.41 13.31 7.72
N ARG A 110 -3.78 12.02 7.72
CA ARG A 110 -2.89 10.98 7.17
C ARG A 110 -2.68 11.13 5.67
N LYS A 111 -3.72 11.51 4.92
CA LYS A 111 -3.62 11.73 3.47
C LYS A 111 -2.73 12.92 3.16
N GLU A 112 -2.93 14.03 3.88
CA GLU A 112 -2.13 15.26 3.74
C GLU A 112 -0.64 15.01 4.08
N ASN A 113 -0.36 14.32 5.18
CA ASN A 113 1.01 14.02 5.60
C ASN A 113 1.69 12.90 4.77
N GLY A 114 0.90 12.15 3.99
CA GLY A 114 1.38 11.06 3.12
C GLY A 114 1.74 11.52 1.70
N HIS A 115 1.49 12.79 1.35
CA HIS A 115 2.00 13.42 0.14
C HIS A 115 3.19 14.32 0.51
N PRO A 116 4.44 13.87 0.33
CA PRO A 116 5.58 14.79 0.38
C PRO A 116 5.54 15.60 -0.91
N GLU A 117 5.11 16.86 -0.85
CA GLU A 117 5.17 17.76 -2.01
C GLU A 117 6.62 18.11 -2.38
N GLY A 118 6.91 18.05 -3.68
CA GLY A 118 8.04 18.71 -4.36
C GLY A 118 8.32 18.06 -5.73
N GLY A 119 8.00 18.65 -6.88
CA GLY A 119 7.35 19.91 -7.21
C GLY A 119 7.10 20.00 -8.72
N HIS A 120 6.19 20.89 -9.12
CA HIS A 120 6.36 21.89 -10.19
C HIS A 120 5.00 22.57 -10.41
N THR A 121 4.81 23.68 -9.69
CA THR A 121 4.22 24.87 -10.30
C THR A 121 5.29 25.50 -11.20
N GLU A 122 5.20 25.28 -12.50
CA GLU A 122 5.63 26.23 -13.53
C GLU A 122 4.40 26.41 -14.41
N ASP A 123 3.61 27.42 -14.11
CA ASP A 123 3.72 28.79 -14.61
C ASP A 123 2.91 28.95 -15.90
N ALA A 124 2.10 29.99 -15.87
CA ALA A 124 1.22 30.38 -16.94
C ALA A 124 2.07 30.85 -18.13
N SER A 125 1.85 30.25 -19.29
CA SER A 125 2.02 30.95 -20.55
C SER A 125 0.66 30.99 -21.24
N ASP A 126 -0.03 32.09 -20.98
CA ASP A 126 -1.20 32.56 -21.72
C ASP A 126 -0.88 32.69 -23.23
N PRO A 127 -1.90 32.70 -24.11
CA PRO A 127 -1.73 32.62 -25.56
C PRO A 127 -1.49 34.02 -26.15
N GLU A 128 -0.32 34.27 -26.72
CA GLU A 128 -0.15 35.44 -27.60
C GLU A 128 -0.68 35.12 -29.00
N ALA A 129 -1.94 35.48 -29.21
CA ALA A 129 -2.43 35.89 -30.51
C ALA A 129 -2.34 37.42 -30.58
N GLU A 130 -1.37 37.97 -31.31
CA GLU A 130 -1.53 39.31 -31.88
C GLU A 130 -1.07 39.38 -33.34
N ASP A 131 -1.91 40.13 -34.05
CA ASP A 131 -2.06 40.41 -35.46
C ASP A 131 -0.86 41.17 -36.07
N THR A 132 -0.69 41.00 -37.38
CA THR A 132 0.30 41.71 -38.21
C THR A 132 -0.05 43.21 -38.35
N PRO A 133 0.86 44.13 -38.76
CA PRO A 133 1.14 44.26 -40.19
C PRO A 133 2.56 44.74 -40.61
N SER A 134 2.86 44.38 -41.86
CA SER A 134 3.79 44.97 -42.82
C SER A 134 3.91 46.50 -42.79
N THR A 135 5.15 47.03 -42.80
CA THR A 135 5.67 48.24 -43.51
C THR A 135 7.18 48.27 -43.22
N GLY A 136 8.16 48.17 -44.14
CA GLY A 136 8.36 48.89 -45.39
C GLY A 136 9.42 49.99 -45.18
N ALA A 137 10.72 49.74 -45.45
CA ALA A 137 11.72 50.71 -45.94
C ALA A 137 13.17 50.16 -45.97
N LYS A 138 13.75 50.05 -47.18
CA LYS A 138 15.19 50.25 -47.46
C LYS A 138 15.49 51.76 -47.40
N PRO A 139 16.71 52.25 -47.04
CA PRO A 139 17.81 52.41 -48.03
C PRO A 139 19.25 52.25 -47.44
N GLN A 140 20.19 51.71 -48.24
CA GLN A 140 21.38 52.36 -48.89
C GLN A 140 22.70 52.26 -48.09
N THR A 141 23.67 51.45 -48.56
CA THR A 141 24.86 51.73 -49.43
C THR A 141 26.04 52.37 -48.69
N PRO A 142 27.27 52.08 -49.15
CA PRO A 142 27.93 53.00 -50.09
C PRO A 142 28.25 52.39 -51.46
#